data_AF-A0AAN0VJ13-F1
#
_entry.id   AF-A0AAN0VJ13-F1
#
_cell.length_a   1.000
_cell.length_b   1.000
_cell.length_c   1.000
_cell.angle_alpha   90.00
_cell.angle_beta   90.00
_cell.angle_gamma   90.00
#
_symmetry.space_group_name_H-M   'P 1'
#
loop_
_entity.id
_entity.type
_entity.pdbx_description
1 polymer ?
#
loop_
_entity_poly.entity_id
_entity_poly.type
_entity_poly.pdbx_seq_one_letter_code
_entity_poly.pdbx_strand_id
1 'polypeptide(L)'
;MEHNSDRKAFEACIVEIVQCLAGLCDTEIGIHTDLNQIASLSDQEESQILGYEVAPTPQHFQFDCDLVPIEAAYLKHKEYDHYVARVGVRIHLPSQIENILRAQFSSSLMDQVDYALTGHSDLEFEMVYDGLLVCFLTTGFDNFTVDGMTDTMLRHSYAQIVQDLDPVMPWLKFARFLSQQHYNREQMENIQKRLPSILDNALQNKGIADAHVFTLCELSGSFDPALRLFKKRYGDLFADISG
;
A
#
# COMPACT_ATOMS: atom_id res chain seq x y z
N MET A 1 23.10 -17.08 -7.14
CA MET A 1 23.18 -15.80 -6.40
C MET A 1 22.15 -14.79 -6.90
N GLU A 2 21.85 -14.77 -8.21
CA GLU A 2 20.83 -13.89 -8.84
C GLU A 2 19.40 -14.09 -8.28
N HIS A 3 18.96 -15.33 -8.04
CA HIS A 3 17.61 -15.56 -7.49
C HIS A 3 17.34 -14.87 -6.13
N ASN A 4 18.38 -14.64 -5.32
CA ASN A 4 18.24 -13.95 -4.04
C ASN A 4 18.24 -12.41 -4.20
N SER A 5 18.91 -11.89 -5.24
CA SER A 5 18.81 -10.46 -5.56
C SER A 5 17.45 -10.12 -6.16
N ASP A 6 16.93 -10.97 -7.05
CA ASP A 6 15.66 -10.70 -7.75
C ASP A 6 14.47 -10.77 -6.80
N ARG A 7 14.48 -11.74 -5.88
CA ARG A 7 13.48 -11.83 -4.81
C ARG A 7 13.45 -10.56 -3.96
N LYS A 8 14.63 -10.09 -3.51
CA LYS A 8 14.72 -8.88 -2.69
C LYS A 8 14.27 -7.63 -3.45
N ALA A 9 14.61 -7.53 -4.73
CA ALA A 9 14.15 -6.44 -5.58
C ALA A 9 12.62 -6.45 -5.75
N PHE A 10 12.04 -7.63 -5.98
CA PHE A 10 10.59 -7.81 -6.02
C PHE A 10 9.94 -7.43 -4.68
N GLU A 11 10.39 -7.98 -3.56
CA GLU A 11 9.84 -7.68 -2.23
C GLU A 11 9.91 -6.18 -1.94
N ALA A 12 11.06 -5.54 -2.17
CA ALA A 12 11.22 -4.11 -1.98
C ALA A 12 10.28 -3.28 -2.87
N CYS A 13 10.13 -3.67 -4.14
CA CYS A 13 9.23 -3.01 -5.08
C CYS A 13 7.76 -3.11 -4.63
N ILE A 14 7.29 -4.29 -4.23
CA ILE A 14 5.91 -4.48 -3.75
C ILE A 14 5.67 -3.69 -2.47
N VAL A 15 6.59 -3.76 -1.51
CA VAL A 15 6.48 -2.99 -0.25
C VAL A 15 6.39 -1.50 -0.55
N GLU A 16 7.24 -0.99 -1.43
CA GLU A 16 7.22 0.42 -1.82
C GLU A 16 5.90 0.83 -2.50
N ILE A 17 5.35 -0.02 -3.38
CA ILE A 17 4.02 0.20 -3.99
C ILE A 17 2.93 0.30 -2.93
N VAL A 18 2.85 -0.69 -2.03
CA VAL A 18 1.81 -0.75 -0.98
C VAL A 18 1.90 0.49 -0.11
N GLN A 19 3.09 0.87 0.33
CA GLN A 19 3.27 2.06 1.16
C GLN A 19 2.98 3.37 0.42
N CYS A 20 3.30 3.47 -0.87
CA CYS A 20 2.98 4.65 -1.68
C CYS A 20 1.47 4.83 -1.82
N LEU A 21 0.74 3.75 -2.11
CA LEU A 21 -0.71 3.78 -2.26
C LEU A 21 -1.43 3.99 -0.93
N ALA A 22 -0.92 3.39 0.15
CA ALA A 22 -1.44 3.59 1.49
C ALA A 22 -1.36 5.07 1.91
N GLY A 23 -0.23 5.73 1.64
CA GLY A 23 -0.06 7.16 1.91
C GLY A 23 -0.97 8.08 1.11
N LEU A 24 -1.67 7.59 0.08
CA LEU A 24 -2.64 8.36 -0.71
C LEU A 24 -4.08 8.19 -0.21
N CYS A 25 -4.35 7.14 0.56
CA CYS A 25 -5.70 6.74 0.95
C CYS A 25 -5.98 7.16 2.39
N ASP A 26 -7.07 7.88 2.60
CA ASP A 26 -7.59 8.21 3.93
C ASP A 26 -8.54 7.10 4.38
N THR A 27 -8.00 5.89 4.53
CA THR A 27 -8.78 4.68 4.87
C THR A 27 -8.58 4.34 6.33
N GLU A 28 -9.71 4.19 7.02
CA GLU A 28 -9.81 3.76 8.41
C GLU A 28 -10.07 2.25 8.47
N ILE A 29 -9.31 1.55 9.30
CA ILE A 29 -9.60 0.18 9.73
C ILE A 29 -10.15 0.25 11.14
N GLY A 30 -11.43 -0.11 11.30
CA GLY A 30 -12.07 -0.31 12.60
C GLY A 30 -12.00 -1.77 13.05
N ILE A 31 -11.70 -2.01 14.32
CA ILE A 31 -11.81 -3.32 14.95
C ILE A 31 -12.74 -3.19 16.13
N HIS A 32 -13.90 -3.84 16.05
CA HIS A 32 -14.83 -3.99 17.16
C HIS A 32 -14.45 -5.22 17.98
N THR A 33 -14.14 -5.02 19.26
CA THR A 33 -13.76 -6.07 20.20
C THR A 33 -14.52 -5.94 21.52
N ASP A 34 -14.67 -7.06 22.24
CA ASP A 34 -15.30 -7.07 23.56
C ASP A 34 -14.38 -6.41 24.59
N LEU A 35 -14.94 -5.49 25.39
CA LEU A 35 -14.23 -4.82 26.49
C LEU A 35 -13.59 -5.81 27.46
N ASN A 36 -14.22 -6.96 27.70
CA ASN A 36 -13.66 -8.01 28.55
C ASN A 36 -12.45 -8.70 27.91
N GLN A 37 -12.42 -8.80 26.57
CA GLN A 37 -11.25 -9.29 25.83
C GLN A 37 -10.11 -8.27 25.90
N ILE A 38 -10.38 -6.98 25.69
CA ILE A 38 -9.37 -5.92 25.87
C ILE A 38 -8.80 -5.95 27.30
N ALA A 39 -9.65 -5.99 28.33
CA ALA A 39 -9.20 -6.00 29.73
C ALA A 39 -8.35 -7.24 30.07
N SER A 40 -8.55 -8.36 29.37
CA SER A 40 -7.71 -9.56 29.55
C SER A 40 -6.31 -9.44 28.92
N LEU A 41 -6.11 -8.51 27.97
CA LEU A 41 -4.81 -8.26 27.31
C LEU A 41 -3.83 -7.49 28.20
N SER A 42 -4.32 -6.76 29.22
CA SER A 42 -3.46 -6.10 30.21
C SER A 42 -2.72 -7.09 31.11
N ASP A 43 -3.21 -8.33 31.23
CA ASP A 43 -2.76 -9.32 32.22
C ASP A 43 -2.05 -10.54 31.62
N GLN A 44 -1.99 -10.70 30.29
CA GLN A 44 -1.39 -11.87 29.62
C GLN A 44 -0.48 -11.50 28.45
N GLU A 45 0.69 -12.13 28.37
CA GLU A 45 1.59 -12.09 27.19
C GLU A 45 1.04 -12.90 25.99
N GLU A 46 -0.22 -13.38 26.06
CA GLU A 46 -0.81 -14.26 25.05
C GLU A 46 -1.57 -13.48 23.97
N SER A 47 -1.41 -13.93 22.73
CA SER A 47 -2.05 -13.40 21.53
C SER A 47 -3.53 -13.84 21.45
N GLN A 48 -4.46 -12.89 21.33
CA GLN A 48 -5.87 -13.17 21.02
C GLN A 48 -6.21 -12.92 19.55
N ILE A 49 -7.07 -13.78 18.98
CA ILE A 49 -7.67 -13.59 17.65
C ILE A 49 -8.93 -12.73 17.83
N LEU A 50 -8.92 -11.53 17.24
CA LEU A 50 -10.06 -10.61 17.28
C LEU A 50 -10.93 -10.77 16.04
N GLY A 51 -12.25 -10.66 16.21
CA GLY A 51 -13.16 -10.36 15.11
C GLY A 51 -13.00 -8.88 14.70
N TYR A 52 -13.18 -8.56 13.43
CA TYR A 52 -13.03 -7.20 12.90
C TYR A 52 -14.00 -6.94 11.76
N GLU A 53 -14.23 -5.66 11.46
CA GLU A 53 -14.98 -5.21 10.28
C GLU A 53 -14.16 -4.13 9.57
N VAL A 54 -13.62 -4.44 8.38
CA VAL A 54 -12.96 -3.44 7.54
C VAL A 54 -14.02 -2.82 6.65
N ALA A 55 -14.21 -1.50 6.72
CA ALA A 55 -15.14 -0.77 5.86
C ALA A 55 -14.39 0.23 4.95
N PRO A 56 -13.50 -0.22 4.05
CA PRO A 56 -12.84 0.69 3.16
C PRO A 56 -13.86 1.21 2.15
N THR A 57 -13.91 2.53 1.95
CA THR A 57 -14.70 3.13 0.87
C THR A 57 -13.76 3.87 -0.10
N PRO A 58 -13.01 3.15 -0.93
CA PRO A 58 -12.16 3.77 -1.94
C PRO A 58 -13.03 4.57 -2.91
N GLN A 59 -12.71 5.86 -3.12
CA GLN A 59 -13.56 6.74 -3.93
C GLN A 59 -13.17 6.80 -5.41
N HIS A 60 -11.87 6.69 -5.71
CA HIS A 60 -11.34 7.07 -7.03
C HIS A 60 -10.41 6.04 -7.67
N PHE A 61 -9.71 5.25 -6.87
CA PHE A 61 -9.01 4.05 -7.33
C PHE A 61 -9.11 2.96 -6.27
N GLN A 62 -9.01 1.71 -6.72
CA GLN A 62 -9.04 0.56 -5.82
C GLN A 62 -7.67 0.43 -5.13
N PHE A 63 -7.65 0.76 -3.85
CA PHE A 63 -6.63 0.33 -2.92
C PHE A 63 -7.29 0.17 -1.57
N ASP A 64 -7.44 -1.08 -1.18
CA ASP A 64 -8.00 -1.51 0.08
C ASP A 64 -7.36 -2.84 0.46
N CYS A 65 -7.78 -3.37 1.60
CA CYS A 65 -7.32 -4.66 2.06
C CYS A 65 -8.40 -5.40 2.81
N ASP A 66 -8.42 -6.71 2.64
CA ASP A 66 -9.09 -7.62 3.57
C ASP A 66 -8.06 -8.06 4.60
N LEU A 67 -8.42 -8.07 5.88
CA LEU A 67 -7.60 -8.80 6.85
C LEU A 67 -7.86 -10.31 6.64
N VAL A 68 -6.85 -11.12 6.93
CA VAL A 68 -6.89 -12.58 6.77
C VAL A 68 -6.49 -13.20 8.10
N PRO A 69 -7.27 -14.15 8.64
CA PRO A 69 -6.87 -14.89 9.84
C PRO A 69 -5.53 -15.61 9.60
N ILE A 70 -4.58 -15.44 10.52
CA ILE A 70 -3.27 -16.08 10.48
C ILE A 70 -2.92 -16.62 11.86
N GLU A 71 -2.14 -17.71 11.90
CA GLU A 71 -1.68 -18.30 13.18
C GLU A 71 -0.78 -17.35 13.97
N ALA A 72 -0.07 -16.44 13.29
CA ALA A 72 0.84 -15.47 13.89
C ALA A 72 0.17 -14.12 14.22
N ALA A 73 -1.16 -14.04 14.19
CA ALA A 73 -1.85 -12.83 14.58
C ALA A 73 -1.76 -12.64 16.09
N TYR A 74 -1.39 -11.44 16.51
CA TYR A 74 -1.39 -11.07 17.93
C TYR A 74 -1.91 -9.64 18.08
N LEU A 75 -2.48 -9.34 19.24
CA LEU A 75 -2.74 -7.99 19.70
C LEU A 75 -1.92 -7.79 20.98
N LYS A 76 -1.13 -6.72 21.03
CA LYS A 76 -0.33 -6.35 22.20
C LYS A 76 -0.61 -4.91 22.59
N HIS A 77 -1.02 -4.71 23.84
CA HIS A 77 -1.09 -3.37 24.43
C HIS A 77 0.30 -2.74 24.51
N LYS A 78 0.41 -1.46 24.17
CA LYS A 78 1.65 -0.68 24.22
C LYS A 78 1.59 0.28 25.41
N GLU A 79 1.14 1.51 25.19
CA GLU A 79 0.96 2.56 26.20
C GLU A 79 -0.18 3.50 25.76
N TYR A 80 -0.86 4.17 26.70
CA TYR A 80 -1.86 5.22 26.42
C TYR A 80 -2.92 4.82 25.38
N ASP A 81 -3.57 3.67 25.58
CA ASP A 81 -4.64 3.16 24.71
C ASP A 81 -4.21 2.79 23.27
N HIS A 82 -2.91 2.69 23.02
CA HIS A 82 -2.37 2.15 21.77
C HIS A 82 -2.12 0.65 21.83
N TYR A 83 -2.44 -0.02 20.73
CA TYR A 83 -2.28 -1.45 20.54
C TYR A 83 -1.55 -1.73 19.25
N VAL A 84 -0.62 -2.68 19.26
CA VAL A 84 0.04 -3.16 18.05
C VAL A 84 -0.51 -4.53 17.74
N ALA A 85 -0.96 -4.72 16.50
CA ALA A 85 -1.40 -6.01 16.02
C ALA A 85 -0.64 -6.45 14.78
N ARG A 86 -0.14 -7.69 14.81
CA ARG A 86 0.29 -8.34 13.56
C ARG A 86 -0.92 -8.96 12.91
N VAL A 87 -1.18 -8.59 11.66
CA VAL A 87 -2.34 -9.09 10.91
C VAL A 87 -1.91 -9.66 9.57
N GLY A 88 -2.62 -10.68 9.11
CA GLY A 88 -2.56 -11.11 7.72
C GLY A 88 -3.41 -10.17 6.89
N VAL A 89 -2.95 -9.82 5.70
CA VAL A 89 -3.67 -8.93 4.80
C VAL A 89 -3.69 -9.49 3.39
N ARG A 90 -4.81 -9.32 2.71
CA ARG A 90 -4.96 -9.42 1.26
C ARG A 90 -5.09 -8.01 0.73
N ILE A 91 -4.12 -7.57 -0.05
CA ILE A 91 -4.10 -6.24 -0.66
C ILE A 91 -4.76 -6.30 -2.03
N HIS A 92 -5.65 -5.35 -2.30
CA HIS A 92 -6.14 -5.10 -3.65
C HIS A 92 -5.46 -3.86 -4.20
N LEU A 93 -4.99 -3.95 -5.44
CA LEU A 93 -4.18 -2.91 -6.07
C LEU A 93 -4.95 -2.22 -7.20
N PRO A 94 -4.54 -1.01 -7.61
CA PRO A 94 -5.01 -0.43 -8.85
C PRO A 94 -4.81 -1.41 -10.01
N SER A 95 -5.81 -1.51 -10.90
CA SER A 95 -5.82 -2.49 -11.98
C SER A 95 -4.56 -2.49 -12.85
N GLN A 96 -3.92 -1.32 -13.02
CA GLN A 96 -2.67 -1.17 -13.76
C GLN A 96 -1.54 -2.02 -13.18
N ILE A 97 -1.44 -2.07 -11.84
CA ILE A 97 -0.42 -2.84 -11.12
C ILE A 97 -0.88 -4.28 -10.96
N GLU A 98 -2.15 -4.48 -10.60
CA GLU A 98 -2.71 -5.82 -10.40
C GLU A 98 -2.59 -6.68 -11.66
N ASN A 99 -2.86 -6.11 -12.84
CA ASN A 99 -2.76 -6.84 -14.10
C ASN A 99 -1.33 -7.33 -14.39
N ILE A 100 -0.30 -6.59 -13.98
CA ILE A 100 1.10 -7.00 -14.13
C ILE A 100 1.39 -8.24 -13.27
N LEU A 101 0.97 -8.19 -12.00
CA LEU A 101 1.18 -9.31 -11.07
C LEU A 101 0.36 -10.53 -11.47
N ARG A 102 -0.93 -10.32 -11.78
CA ARG A 102 -1.88 -11.36 -12.19
C ARG A 102 -1.42 -12.09 -13.45
N ALA A 103 -0.84 -11.37 -14.43
CA ALA A 103 -0.32 -11.98 -15.64
C ALA A 103 0.85 -12.96 -15.39
N GLN A 104 1.55 -12.80 -14.26
CA GLN A 104 2.69 -13.62 -13.86
C GLN A 104 2.36 -14.57 -12.70
N PHE A 105 1.11 -14.61 -12.23
CA PHE A 105 0.72 -15.40 -11.07
C PHE A 105 0.47 -16.85 -11.43
N SER A 106 1.47 -17.70 -11.22
CA SER A 106 1.37 -19.13 -11.52
C SER A 106 2.40 -19.96 -10.75
N SER A 107 2.06 -21.22 -10.48
CA SER A 107 2.99 -22.17 -9.87
C SER A 107 2.76 -23.56 -10.44
N SER A 108 3.85 -24.32 -10.61
CA SER A 108 3.77 -25.75 -10.92
C SER A 108 3.42 -26.59 -9.69
N LEU A 109 3.45 -25.99 -8.49
CA LEU A 109 3.16 -26.67 -7.23
C LEU A 109 1.70 -26.55 -6.81
N MET A 110 0.96 -25.57 -7.33
CA MET A 110 -0.42 -25.28 -6.96
C MET A 110 -1.25 -24.97 -8.20
N ASP A 111 -2.28 -25.80 -8.44
CA ASP A 111 -3.22 -25.63 -9.55
C ASP A 111 -4.48 -24.87 -9.09
N GLN A 112 -5.08 -24.08 -9.99
CA GLN A 112 -6.39 -23.43 -9.79
C GLN A 112 -6.48 -22.46 -8.60
N VAL A 113 -5.38 -21.76 -8.28
CA VAL A 113 -5.37 -20.72 -7.24
C VAL A 113 -5.77 -19.37 -7.84
N ASP A 114 -6.81 -18.75 -7.27
CA ASP A 114 -7.18 -17.38 -7.62
C ASP A 114 -6.07 -16.41 -7.22
N TYR A 115 -5.81 -15.41 -8.07
CA TYR A 115 -4.84 -14.36 -7.78
C TYR A 115 -5.20 -13.62 -6.48
N ALA A 116 -4.21 -13.50 -5.61
CA ALA A 116 -4.25 -12.61 -4.45
C ALA A 116 -2.83 -12.15 -4.13
N LEU A 117 -2.69 -10.86 -3.78
CA LEU A 117 -1.49 -10.34 -3.14
C LEU A 117 -1.70 -10.42 -1.63
N THR A 118 -1.03 -11.35 -0.97
CA THR A 118 -1.15 -11.57 0.48
C THR A 118 0.15 -11.32 1.21
N GLY A 119 0.04 -10.90 2.45
CA GLY A 119 1.18 -10.54 3.28
C GLY A 119 0.82 -10.37 4.74
N HIS A 120 1.76 -9.81 5.49
CA HIS A 120 1.61 -9.48 6.91
C HIS A 120 1.98 -8.02 7.12
N SER A 121 1.26 -7.33 7.99
CA SER A 121 1.65 -6.00 8.47
C SER A 121 1.48 -5.91 9.98
N ASP A 122 2.34 -5.12 10.61
CA ASP A 122 2.18 -4.71 11.99
C ASP A 122 1.43 -3.37 11.99
N LEU A 123 0.15 -3.41 12.36
CA LEU A 123 -0.74 -2.26 12.44
C LEU A 123 -0.76 -1.69 13.86
N GLU A 124 -0.74 -0.37 13.97
CA GLU A 124 -0.94 0.33 15.24
C GLU A 124 -2.38 0.86 15.30
N PHE A 125 -3.08 0.50 16.36
CA PHE A 125 -4.46 0.88 16.63
C PHE A 125 -4.53 1.80 17.85
N GLU A 126 -5.41 2.78 17.79
CA GLU A 126 -5.79 3.63 18.91
C GLU A 126 -7.21 3.25 19.37
N MET A 127 -7.43 3.14 20.69
CA MET A 127 -8.78 2.98 21.22
C MET A 127 -9.50 4.32 21.20
N VAL A 128 -10.64 4.39 20.50
CA VAL A 128 -11.39 5.64 20.33
C VAL A 128 -12.56 5.74 21.32
N TYR A 129 -13.32 4.66 21.50
CA TYR A 129 -14.40 4.53 22.48
C TYR A 129 -14.70 3.06 22.74
N ASP A 130 -15.48 2.76 23.78
CA ASP A 130 -15.78 1.41 24.31
C ASP A 130 -15.75 0.28 23.26
N GLY A 131 -14.60 -0.39 23.13
CA GLY A 131 -14.43 -1.57 22.27
C GLY A 131 -14.14 -1.31 20.78
N LEU A 132 -13.95 -0.06 20.34
CA LEU A 132 -13.48 0.26 18.99
C LEU A 132 -12.00 0.66 19.00
N LEU A 133 -11.21 -0.13 18.27
CA LEU A 133 -9.82 0.15 17.93
C LEU A 133 -9.75 0.64 16.48
N VAL A 134 -9.02 1.73 16.22
CA VAL A 134 -8.93 2.36 14.90
C VAL A 134 -7.47 2.44 14.43
N CYS A 135 -7.22 2.07 13.18
CA CYS A 135 -5.94 2.24 12.49
C CYS A 135 -6.13 2.99 11.17
N PHE A 136 -5.22 3.89 10.83
CA PHE A 136 -5.20 4.58 9.53
C PHE A 136 -4.20 3.92 8.59
N LEU A 137 -4.64 3.59 7.37
CA LEU A 137 -3.78 2.93 6.38
C LEU A 137 -2.54 3.75 6.02
N THR A 138 -2.62 5.08 6.08
CA THR A 138 -1.53 6.02 5.77
C THR A 138 -0.20 5.64 6.41
N THR A 139 -0.23 5.06 7.61
CA THR A 139 0.95 4.57 8.35
C THR A 139 0.95 3.06 8.60
N GLY A 140 -0.18 2.38 8.39
CA GLY A 140 -0.35 0.96 8.72
C GLY A 140 0.56 -0.01 7.95
N PHE A 141 1.02 0.34 6.74
CA PHE A 141 1.79 -0.57 5.89
C PHE A 141 3.30 -0.35 5.89
N ASP A 142 3.84 0.44 6.81
CA ASP A 142 5.29 0.67 6.89
C ASP A 142 6.09 -0.64 7.12
N ASN A 143 5.49 -1.63 7.79
CA ASN A 143 6.09 -2.94 8.07
C ASN A 143 5.49 -4.09 7.23
N PHE A 144 4.90 -3.78 6.09
CA PHE A 144 4.32 -4.81 5.22
C PHE A 144 5.39 -5.79 4.71
N THR A 145 5.05 -7.08 4.70
CA THR A 145 5.88 -8.16 4.14
C THR A 145 5.03 -9.12 3.33
N VAL A 146 5.52 -9.52 2.16
CA VAL A 146 4.85 -10.50 1.29
C VAL A 146 4.88 -11.88 1.94
N ASP A 147 3.78 -12.63 1.86
CA ASP A 147 3.71 -13.97 2.44
C ASP A 147 4.33 -15.07 1.57
N GLY A 148 4.39 -16.29 2.11
CA GLY A 148 4.96 -17.44 1.40
C GLY A 148 4.14 -17.90 0.20
N MET A 149 2.83 -17.65 0.18
CA MET A 149 1.96 -18.02 -0.94
C MET A 149 2.25 -17.13 -2.15
N THR A 150 2.19 -15.82 -1.97
CA THR A 150 2.50 -14.84 -2.99
C THR A 150 3.94 -15.01 -3.50
N ASP A 151 4.90 -15.19 -2.58
CA ASP A 151 6.29 -15.49 -2.94
C ASP A 151 6.36 -16.71 -3.87
N THR A 152 5.70 -17.81 -3.51
CA THR A 152 5.69 -19.06 -4.29
C THR A 152 5.07 -18.86 -5.68
N MET A 153 3.95 -18.14 -5.77
CA MET A 153 3.19 -17.95 -7.01
C MET A 153 3.86 -16.97 -8.00
N LEU A 154 4.80 -16.14 -7.55
CA LEU A 154 5.49 -15.15 -8.39
C LEU A 154 6.99 -15.44 -8.57
N ARG A 155 7.53 -16.45 -7.90
CA ARG A 155 8.97 -16.76 -7.85
C ARG A 155 9.65 -16.91 -9.21
N HIS A 156 8.92 -17.41 -10.19
CA HIS A 156 9.46 -17.65 -11.52
C HIS A 156 9.64 -16.38 -12.34
N SER A 157 9.02 -15.26 -11.94
CA SER A 157 8.94 -14.02 -12.73
C SER A 157 9.37 -12.75 -11.99
N TYR A 158 10.04 -12.84 -10.83
CA TYR A 158 10.45 -11.65 -10.05
C TYR A 158 11.13 -10.55 -10.89
N ALA A 159 12.15 -10.90 -11.67
CA ALA A 159 12.88 -9.91 -12.48
C ALA A 159 12.00 -9.23 -13.53
N GLN A 160 11.14 -10.02 -14.20
CA GLN A 160 10.20 -9.51 -15.20
C GLN A 160 9.15 -8.60 -14.57
N ILE A 161 8.61 -8.98 -13.41
CA ILE A 161 7.64 -8.18 -12.66
C ILE A 161 8.24 -6.83 -12.28
N VAL A 162 9.46 -6.81 -11.72
CA VAL A 162 10.14 -5.55 -11.37
C VAL A 162 10.35 -4.69 -12.61
N GLN A 163 10.76 -5.28 -13.74
CA GLN A 163 10.93 -4.55 -14.99
C GLN A 163 9.61 -3.98 -15.54
N ASP A 164 8.50 -4.71 -15.41
CA ASP A 164 7.19 -4.26 -15.87
C ASP A 164 6.58 -3.19 -14.96
N LEU A 165 6.97 -3.16 -13.68
CA LEU A 165 6.59 -2.13 -12.71
C LEU A 165 7.47 -0.86 -12.79
N ASP A 166 8.67 -0.94 -13.36
CA ASP A 166 9.61 0.19 -13.48
C ASP A 166 8.97 1.48 -14.02
N PRO A 167 8.10 1.47 -15.06
CA PRO A 167 7.47 2.69 -15.57
C PRO A 167 6.50 3.37 -14.60
N VAL A 168 5.90 2.61 -13.66
CA VAL A 168 4.90 3.14 -12.72
C VAL A 168 5.50 3.60 -11.40
N MET A 169 6.64 3.04 -10.99
CA MET A 169 7.27 3.32 -9.70
C MET A 169 7.52 4.83 -9.47
N PRO A 170 8.09 5.61 -10.41
CA PRO A 170 8.33 7.01 -10.19
C PRO A 170 7.06 7.83 -9.93
N TRP A 171 5.95 7.47 -10.58
CA TRP A 171 4.65 8.12 -10.39
C TRP A 171 4.06 7.81 -9.02
N LEU A 172 4.20 6.58 -8.53
CA LEU A 172 3.75 6.19 -7.19
C LEU A 172 4.56 6.91 -6.11
N LYS A 173 5.89 6.96 -6.25
CA LYS A 173 6.77 7.70 -5.33
C LYS A 173 6.44 9.21 -5.34
N PHE A 174 6.20 9.77 -6.53
CA PHE A 174 5.79 11.16 -6.65
C PHE A 174 4.44 11.41 -5.97
N ALA A 175 3.45 10.55 -6.20
CA ALA A 175 2.15 10.67 -5.55
C ALA A 175 2.26 10.58 -4.02
N ARG A 176 3.08 9.67 -3.48
CA ARG A 176 3.40 9.61 -2.03
C ARG A 176 4.07 10.89 -1.55
N PHE A 177 5.04 11.42 -2.30
CA PHE A 177 5.66 12.71 -1.96
C PHE A 177 4.62 13.82 -1.90
N LEU A 178 3.66 13.85 -2.84
CA LEU A 178 2.57 14.82 -2.83
C LEU A 178 1.73 14.72 -1.55
N SER A 179 1.32 13.52 -1.12
CA SER A 179 0.49 13.41 0.10
C SER A 179 1.18 13.91 1.38
N GLN A 180 2.51 13.98 1.38
CA GLN A 180 3.28 14.54 2.50
C GLN A 180 3.31 16.08 2.51
N GLN A 181 2.94 16.76 1.42
CA GLN A 181 3.06 18.22 1.26
C GLN A 181 1.92 19.04 1.92
N HIS A 182 1.20 18.47 2.90
CA HIS A 182 0.09 19.14 3.60
C HIS A 182 -1.04 19.60 2.65
N TYR A 183 -1.35 18.77 1.65
CA TYR A 183 -2.47 19.05 0.74
C TYR A 183 -3.82 18.91 1.44
N ASN A 184 -4.78 19.74 1.03
CA ASN A 184 -6.16 19.63 1.49
C ASN A 184 -6.85 18.39 0.88
N ARG A 185 -8.01 18.04 1.42
CA ARG A 185 -8.79 16.87 0.98
C ARG A 185 -9.08 16.87 -0.53
N GLU A 186 -9.47 18.01 -1.09
CA GLU A 186 -9.80 18.13 -2.52
C GLU A 186 -8.58 17.88 -3.42
N GLN A 187 -7.42 18.41 -3.04
CA GLN A 187 -6.15 18.16 -3.72
C GLN A 187 -5.79 16.68 -3.68
N MET A 188 -5.99 16.02 -2.54
CA MET A 188 -5.77 14.57 -2.46
C MET A 188 -6.75 13.78 -3.33
N GLU A 189 -8.04 14.11 -3.31
CA GLU A 189 -9.04 13.49 -4.20
C GLU A 189 -8.66 13.66 -5.68
N ASN A 190 -8.14 14.83 -6.08
CA ASN A 190 -7.68 15.07 -7.44
C ASN A 190 -6.47 14.21 -7.83
N ILE A 191 -5.52 14.01 -6.92
CA ILE A 191 -4.40 13.08 -7.12
C ILE A 191 -4.93 11.66 -7.31
N GLN A 192 -5.83 11.19 -6.44
CA GLN A 192 -6.40 9.86 -6.52
C GLN A 192 -7.19 9.64 -7.84
N LYS A 193 -8.01 10.60 -8.28
CA LYS A 193 -8.78 10.52 -9.55
C LYS A 193 -7.90 10.38 -10.78
N ARG A 194 -6.76 11.06 -10.79
CA ARG A 194 -5.89 11.12 -11.98
C ARG A 194 -4.85 10.00 -12.01
N LEU A 195 -4.49 9.46 -10.85
CA LEU A 195 -3.46 8.43 -10.73
C LEU A 195 -3.69 7.23 -11.67
N PRO A 196 -4.87 6.60 -11.78
CA PRO A 196 -5.07 5.47 -12.69
C PRO A 196 -4.75 5.78 -14.15
N SER A 197 -5.15 6.96 -14.64
CA SER A 197 -4.88 7.39 -16.02
C SER A 197 -3.39 7.68 -16.24
N ILE A 198 -2.70 8.21 -15.23
CA ILE A 198 -1.26 8.45 -15.26
C ILE A 198 -0.50 7.12 -15.32
N LEU A 199 -0.86 6.17 -14.47
CA LEU A 199 -0.25 4.83 -14.44
C LEU A 199 -0.48 4.10 -15.77
N ASP A 200 -1.69 4.15 -16.31
CA ASP A 200 -2.01 3.54 -17.61
C ASP A 200 -1.20 4.18 -18.74
N ASN A 201 -1.09 5.51 -18.76
CA ASN A 201 -0.29 6.21 -19.75
C ASN A 201 1.19 5.83 -19.67
N ALA A 202 1.74 5.72 -18.45
CA ALA A 202 3.13 5.32 -18.22
C ALA A 202 3.43 3.91 -18.74
N LEU A 203 2.48 2.97 -18.56
CA LEU A 203 2.60 1.61 -19.08
C LEU A 203 2.51 1.56 -20.61
N GLN A 204 1.61 2.33 -21.21
CA GLN A 204 1.42 2.37 -22.67
C GLN A 204 2.52 3.15 -23.41
N ASN A 205 3.12 4.15 -22.76
CA ASN A 205 4.03 5.10 -23.39
C ASN A 205 5.39 5.19 -22.67
N LYS A 206 6.06 4.04 -22.49
CA LYS A 206 7.34 3.91 -21.78
C LYS A 206 8.47 4.86 -22.24
N GLY A 207 8.36 5.44 -23.44
CA GLY A 207 9.34 6.37 -24.01
C GLY A 207 9.03 7.87 -23.86
N ILE A 208 7.93 8.26 -23.18
CA ILE A 208 7.56 9.67 -23.02
C ILE A 208 8.32 10.31 -21.84
N ALA A 209 8.84 11.51 -22.11
CA ALA A 209 9.89 12.25 -21.40
C ALA A 209 9.76 12.49 -19.88
N ASP A 210 8.68 12.07 -19.23
CA ASP A 210 8.48 12.30 -17.79
C ASP A 210 9.40 11.40 -16.93
N ALA A 211 9.85 10.26 -17.47
CA ALA A 211 10.86 9.40 -16.83
C ALA A 211 12.16 10.17 -16.52
N HIS A 212 12.63 11.02 -17.43
CA HIS A 212 13.84 11.84 -17.21
C HIS A 212 13.68 12.87 -16.09
N VAL A 213 12.47 13.40 -15.90
CA VAL A 213 12.16 14.34 -14.80
C VAL A 213 12.28 13.64 -13.47
N PHE A 214 11.78 12.40 -13.38
CA PHE A 214 11.89 11.61 -12.16
C PHE A 214 13.31 11.10 -11.89
N THR A 215 14.07 10.70 -12.91
CA THR A 215 15.49 10.32 -12.74
C THR A 215 16.30 11.46 -12.12
N LEU A 216 16.05 12.71 -12.52
CA LEU A 216 16.70 13.87 -11.92
C LEU A 216 16.27 14.10 -10.47
N CYS A 217 15.00 13.83 -10.13
CA CYS A 217 14.46 13.96 -8.78
C CYS A 217 15.02 12.90 -7.82
N GLU A 218 15.14 11.65 -8.29
CA GLU A 218 15.75 10.55 -7.55
C GLU A 218 17.22 10.83 -7.23
N LEU A 219 17.99 11.36 -8.19
CA LEU A 219 19.39 11.76 -7.98
C LEU A 219 19.54 12.92 -6.98
N SER A 220 18.56 13.82 -6.91
CA SER A 220 18.56 14.94 -5.97
C SER A 220 17.94 14.61 -4.60
N GLY A 221 17.33 13.43 -4.44
CA GLY A 221 16.59 13.05 -3.23
C GLY A 221 15.37 13.94 -2.95
N SER A 222 14.83 14.61 -3.96
CA SER A 222 13.69 15.53 -3.83
C SER A 222 12.86 15.56 -5.12
N PHE A 223 11.53 15.56 -4.98
CA PHE A 223 10.58 15.72 -6.07
C PHE A 223 10.15 17.18 -6.30
N ASP A 224 10.75 18.16 -5.62
CA ASP A 224 10.47 19.59 -5.86
C ASP A 224 10.66 20.03 -7.33
N PRO A 225 11.67 19.55 -8.08
CA PRO A 225 11.80 19.88 -9.49
C PRO A 225 10.65 19.33 -10.34
N ALA A 226 10.26 18.07 -10.10
CA ALA A 226 9.10 17.45 -10.73
C ALA A 226 7.83 18.24 -10.41
N LEU A 227 7.62 18.61 -9.14
CA LEU A 227 6.48 19.42 -8.73
C LEU A 227 6.41 20.75 -9.49
N ARG A 228 7.53 21.47 -9.64
CA ARG A 228 7.56 22.76 -10.38
C ARG A 228 7.28 22.58 -11.88
N LEU A 229 7.83 21.54 -12.49
CA LEU A 229 7.64 21.24 -13.91
C LEU A 229 6.20 20.77 -14.20
N PHE A 230 5.66 19.90 -13.35
CA PHE A 230 4.31 19.38 -13.46
C PHE A 230 3.25 20.41 -13.06
N LYS A 231 3.51 21.32 -12.11
CA LYS A 231 2.65 22.51 -11.90
C LYS A 231 2.48 23.34 -13.17
N LYS A 232 3.55 23.47 -13.97
CA LYS A 232 3.52 24.23 -15.22
C LYS A 232 2.78 23.49 -16.34
N ARG A 233 2.88 22.16 -16.40
CA ARG A 233 2.35 21.31 -17.49
C ARG A 233 0.95 20.76 -17.21
N TYR A 234 0.66 20.52 -15.94
CA TYR A 234 -0.56 19.94 -15.40
C TYR A 234 -1.10 20.87 -14.30
N GLY A 235 -1.24 22.17 -14.58
CA GLY A 235 -1.69 23.16 -13.58
C GLY A 235 -2.95 22.74 -12.82
N ASP A 236 -3.88 22.06 -13.49
CA ASP A 236 -5.12 21.53 -12.90
C ASP A 236 -4.93 20.42 -11.85
N LEU A 237 -3.76 19.75 -11.82
CA LEU A 237 -3.40 18.81 -10.75
C LEU A 237 -3.06 19.53 -9.44
N PHE A 238 -2.74 20.83 -9.50
CA PHE A 238 -2.14 21.60 -8.40
C PHE A 238 -2.76 22.99 -8.19
N ALA A 239 -3.82 23.32 -8.92
CA ALA A 239 -4.51 24.58 -8.77
C ALA A 239 -5.29 24.56 -7.45
N ASP A 240 -5.07 25.57 -6.59
CA ASP A 240 -6.07 25.93 -5.58
C ASP A 240 -7.33 26.32 -6.36
N ILE A 241 -8.37 25.50 -6.31
CA ILE A 241 -9.69 25.94 -6.75
C ILE A 241 -10.22 26.82 -5.62
N SER A 242 -9.73 28.06 -5.60
CA SER A 242 -10.43 29.15 -4.93
C SER A 242 -11.66 29.45 -5.79
N GLY A 243 -12.74 28.73 -5.48
CA GLY A 243 -14.12 29.12 -5.77
C GLY A 243 -14.81 29.53 -4.48
#